data_AF-A0A0A3J8G8-F1
#
_entry.id   AF-A0A0A3J8G8-F1
#
_cell.length_a   1.000
_cell.length_b   1.000
_cell.length_c   1.000
_cell.angle_alpha   90.00
_cell.angle_beta   90.00
_cell.angle_gamma   90.00
#
_symmetry.space_group_name_H-M   'P 1'
#
loop_
_entity.id
_entity.type
_entity.pdbx_description
1 polymer ?
#
loop_
_entity_poly.entity_id
_entity_poly.type
_entity_poly.pdbx_seq_one_letter_code
_entity_poly.pdbx_strand_id
1 'polypeptide(L)'
;MAINSVSLMAPTQVTNQATKLSTPYEAQQNFSNLLKDAISSVNNQQMESDVLTQKLISGQDVELHEVMIAAQKASITLNATMEVRNKVIDAYQEIMRMSI
;
A
#
# COMPACT_ATOMS: atom_id res chain seq x y z
N MET A 1 -41.01 16.76 -49.59
CA MET A 1 -40.68 17.78 -48.58
C MET A 1 -40.94 17.21 -47.21
N ALA A 2 -39.89 17.03 -46.41
CA ALA A 2 -39.96 17.00 -44.96
C ALA A 2 -38.54 17.34 -44.49
N ILE A 3 -38.39 18.54 -43.93
CA ILE A 3 -37.15 19.09 -43.42
C ILE A 3 -36.99 18.50 -42.02
N ASN A 4 -36.00 17.64 -41.82
CA ASN A 4 -35.70 17.14 -40.49
C ASN A 4 -34.82 18.17 -39.76
N SER A 5 -35.34 18.63 -38.63
CA SER A 5 -34.84 19.73 -37.82
C SER A 5 -33.47 19.45 -37.22
N VAL A 6 -32.61 20.46 -37.27
CA VAL A 6 -31.38 20.58 -36.50
C VAL A 6 -31.71 20.39 -35.01
N SER A 7 -31.30 19.25 -34.44
CA SER A 7 -31.32 19.04 -33.00
C SER A 7 -30.14 19.78 -32.39
N LEU A 8 -30.47 20.76 -31.57
CA LEU A 8 -29.53 21.60 -30.85
C LEU A 8 -28.64 20.79 -29.90
N MET A 9 -27.45 21.37 -29.71
CA MET A 9 -26.35 21.00 -28.84
C MET A 9 -26.80 20.52 -27.45
N ALA A 10 -26.37 19.31 -27.06
CA ALA A 10 -26.48 18.83 -25.69
C ALA A 10 -25.29 19.34 -24.87
N PRO A 11 -25.48 19.87 -23.64
CA PRO A 11 -24.39 20.23 -22.76
C PRO A 11 -23.64 18.96 -22.34
N THR A 12 -22.30 19.04 -22.44
CA THR A 12 -21.35 18.02 -21.99
C THR A 12 -21.67 17.62 -20.55
N GLN A 13 -22.25 16.43 -20.37
CA GLN A 13 -22.38 15.82 -19.05
C GLN A 13 -20.97 15.46 -18.59
N VAL A 14 -20.48 16.21 -17.59
CA VAL A 14 -19.32 15.82 -16.82
C VAL A 14 -19.65 14.48 -16.18
N THR A 15 -19.07 13.40 -16.71
CA THR A 15 -19.14 12.08 -16.09
C THR A 15 -18.44 12.15 -14.74
N ASN A 16 -19.20 12.46 -13.70
CA ASN A 16 -18.83 12.18 -12.32
C ASN A 16 -18.76 10.65 -12.19
N GLN A 17 -17.57 10.10 -12.40
CA GLN A 17 -17.24 8.77 -11.90
C GLN A 17 -17.32 8.85 -10.39
N ALA A 18 -18.50 8.53 -9.85
CA ALA A 18 -18.67 8.25 -8.44
C ALA A 18 -17.71 7.11 -8.10
N THR A 19 -16.59 7.46 -7.46
CA THR A 19 -15.78 6.51 -6.72
C THR A 19 -16.71 5.88 -5.70
N LYS A 20 -17.10 4.63 -5.95
CA LYS A 20 -17.92 3.82 -5.05
C LYS A 20 -17.28 3.92 -3.67
N LEU A 21 -17.91 4.66 -2.75
CA LEU A 21 -17.46 4.75 -1.36
C LEU A 21 -17.59 3.35 -0.80
N SER A 22 -16.47 2.63 -0.70
CA SER A 22 -16.42 1.31 -0.07
C SER A 22 -17.04 1.44 1.31
N THR A 23 -18.11 0.68 1.54
CA THR A 23 -18.74 0.65 2.87
C THR A 23 -17.71 0.21 3.91
N PRO A 24 -17.82 0.61 5.19
CA PRO A 24 -16.88 0.20 6.25
C PRO A 24 -16.67 -1.32 6.29
N TYR A 25 -17.70 -2.09 5.92
CA TYR A 25 -17.65 -3.54 5.78
C TYR A 25 -16.82 -4.03 4.58
N GLU A 26 -16.99 -3.44 3.38
CA GLU A 26 -16.13 -3.71 2.22
C GLU A 26 -14.66 -3.32 2.52
N ALA A 27 -14.43 -2.24 3.25
CA ALA A 27 -13.09 -1.82 3.68
C ALA A 27 -12.44 -2.84 4.64
N GLN A 28 -13.20 -3.39 5.59
CA GLN A 28 -12.72 -4.41 6.53
C GLN A 28 -12.40 -5.75 5.84
N GLN A 29 -13.21 -6.17 4.86
CA GLN A 29 -12.93 -7.37 4.06
C GLN A 29 -11.67 -7.18 3.21
N ASN A 30 -11.51 -6.02 2.57
CA ASN A 30 -10.31 -5.70 1.79
C ASN A 30 -9.06 -5.67 2.67
N PHE A 31 -9.16 -5.10 3.88
CA PHE A 31 -8.06 -5.12 4.86
C PHE A 31 -7.68 -6.53 5.30
N SER A 32 -8.67 -7.39 5.57
CA SER A 32 -8.43 -8.78 5.99
C SER A 32 -7.72 -9.60 4.90
N ASN A 33 -8.10 -9.37 3.64
CA ASN A 33 -7.43 -10.00 2.49
C ASN A 33 -5.99 -9.49 2.34
N LEU A 34 -5.78 -8.18 2.43
CA LEU A 34 -4.46 -7.57 2.35
C LEU A 34 -3.53 -8.05 3.48
N LEU A 35 -4.07 -8.24 4.69
CA LEU A 35 -3.33 -8.80 5.82
C LEU A 35 -2.91 -10.26 5.57
N LYS A 36 -3.79 -11.06 4.98
CA LYS A 36 -3.49 -12.46 4.64
C LYS A 36 -2.41 -12.58 3.57
N ASP A 37 -2.45 -11.70 2.57
CA ASP A 37 -1.44 -11.63 1.53
C ASP A 37 -0.10 -11.16 2.09
N ALA A 38 -0.11 -10.17 2.99
CA ALA A 38 1.10 -9.71 3.68
C ALA A 38 1.75 -10.82 4.50
N ILE A 39 0.98 -11.60 5.28
CA ILE A 39 1.49 -12.74 6.04
C ILE A 39 2.11 -13.79 5.13
N SER A 40 1.47 -14.08 3.99
CA SER A 40 1.98 -15.05 3.01
C SER A 40 3.26 -14.55 2.35
N SER A 41 3.36 -13.24 2.08
CA SER A 41 4.56 -12.60 1.53
C SER A 41 5.75 -12.69 2.49
N VAL A 42 5.53 -12.41 3.78
CA VAL A 42 6.56 -12.54 4.82
C VAL A 42 7.07 -13.98 4.93
N ASN A 43 6.17 -14.97 4.85
CA ASN A 43 6.57 -16.38 4.86
C ASN A 43 7.48 -16.74 3.68
N ASN A 44 7.17 -16.25 2.48
CA ASN A 44 8.03 -16.44 1.30
C ASN A 44 9.39 -15.74 1.46
N GLN A 45 9.41 -14.52 1.98
CA GLN A 45 10.66 -13.79 2.24
C GLN A 45 11.53 -14.46 3.31
N GLN A 46 10.92 -15.10 4.31
CA GLN A 46 11.64 -15.89 5.31
C GLN A 46 12.33 -17.09 4.67
N MET A 47 11.63 -17.84 3.81
CA MET A 47 12.23 -18.96 3.08
C MET A 47 13.37 -18.51 2.16
N GLU A 48 13.22 -17.37 1.49
CA GLU A 48 14.28 -16.79 0.66
C GLU A 48 15.50 -16.37 1.49
N SER A 49 15.27 -15.77 2.67
CA SER A 49 16.31 -15.41 3.63
C SER A 49 17.08 -16.63 4.14
N ASP A 50 16.39 -17.76 4.37
CA ASP A 50 17.04 -19.00 4.79
C ASP A 50 17.97 -19.54 3.69
N VAL A 51 17.52 -19.50 2.42
CA VAL A 51 18.34 -19.87 1.26
C VAL A 51 19.56 -18.94 1.12
N LEU A 52 19.38 -17.63 1.30
CA LEU A 52 20.46 -16.65 1.24
C LEU A 52 21.44 -16.80 2.42
N THR A 53 20.94 -17.17 3.60
CA THR A 53 21.78 -17.44 4.78
C THR A 53 22.64 -18.68 4.57
N GLN A 54 22.09 -19.72 3.94
CA GLN A 54 22.85 -20.88 3.49
C GLN A 54 23.98 -20.48 2.52
N LYS A 55 23.70 -19.55 1.60
CA LYS A 55 24.70 -19.01 0.66
C LYS A 55 25.73 -18.10 1.35
N LEU A 56 25.34 -17.34 2.37
CA LEU A 56 26.22 -16.44 3.11
C LEU A 56 27.23 -17.20 3.98
N ILE A 57 26.81 -18.30 4.62
CA ILE A 57 27.70 -19.23 5.34
C ILE A 57 28.78 -19.80 4.39
N SER A 58 28.56 -19.73 3.08
CA SER A 58 29.53 -20.13 2.05
C SER A 58 30.62 -19.07 1.78
N GLY A 59 30.60 -17.91 2.45
CA GLY A 59 31.75 -17.00 2.60
C GLY A 59 31.98 -15.98 1.47
N GLN A 60 31.04 -15.06 1.23
CA GLN A 60 31.20 -13.98 0.23
C GLN A 60 31.57 -12.61 0.84
N ASP A 61 32.39 -11.85 0.09
CA ASP A 61 33.00 -10.55 0.40
C ASP A 61 31.97 -9.47 0.80
N VAL A 62 32.17 -8.85 1.97
CA VAL A 62 31.44 -7.64 2.40
C VAL A 62 32.44 -6.60 2.85
N GLU A 63 32.39 -5.42 2.23
CA GLU A 63 33.27 -4.31 2.59
C GLU A 63 32.67 -3.45 3.72
N LEU A 64 33.50 -3.04 4.68
CA LEU A 64 33.08 -2.31 5.90
C LEU A 64 32.22 -1.05 5.61
N HIS A 65 32.46 -0.38 4.48
CA HIS A 65 31.73 0.83 4.10
C HIS A 65 30.25 0.54 3.75
N GLU A 66 29.95 -0.63 3.21
CA GLU A 66 28.58 -1.05 2.91
C GLU A 66 27.78 -1.31 4.18
N VAL A 67 28.42 -1.87 5.22
CA VAL A 67 27.79 -2.10 6.53
C VAL A 67 27.38 -0.79 7.19
N MET A 68 28.23 0.25 7.13
CA MET A 68 27.89 1.56 7.69
C MET A 68 26.75 2.26 6.93
N ILE A 69 26.76 2.19 5.60
CA ILE A 69 25.68 2.74 4.76
C ILE A 69 24.37 2.00 5.06
N ALA A 70 24.41 0.67 5.16
CA ALA A 70 23.25 -0.15 5.50
C ALA A 70 22.69 0.22 6.88
N ALA A 71 23.55 0.41 7.89
CA ALA A 71 23.14 0.80 9.24
C ALA A 71 22.48 2.20 9.26
N GLN A 72 23.04 3.18 8.55
CA GLN A 72 22.44 4.52 8.43
C GLN A 72 21.09 4.48 7.71
N LYS A 73 21.01 3.72 6.61
CA LYS A 73 19.77 3.52 5.86
C LYS A 73 18.69 2.87 6.73
N ALA A 74 19.04 1.83 7.47
CA ALA A 74 18.13 1.14 8.39
C ALA A 74 17.58 2.09 9.48
N SER A 75 18.44 2.94 10.06
CA SER A 75 18.03 3.93 11.06
C SER A 75 17.02 4.94 10.49
N ILE A 76 17.27 5.48 9.30
CA ILE A 76 16.36 6.42 8.63
C ILE A 76 15.03 5.74 8.28
N THR A 77 15.08 4.52 7.73
CA THR A 77 13.89 3.74 7.38
C THR A 77 13.05 3.39 8.61
N LEU A 78 13.67 3.06 9.73
CA LEU A 78 12.98 2.79 10.98
C LEU A 78 12.20 4.04 11.46
N ASN A 79 12.86 5.20 11.45
CA ASN A 79 12.22 6.46 11.81
C ASN A 79 11.03 6.78 10.89
N ALA A 80 11.20 6.63 9.58
CA ALA A 80 10.11 6.82 8.62
C ALA A 80 8.94 5.85 8.86
N THR A 81 9.25 4.60 9.23
CA THR A 81 8.23 3.59 9.54
C THR A 81 7.43 3.95 10.80
N MET A 82 8.09 4.50 11.82
CA MET A 82 7.39 4.98 13.03
C MET A 82 6.40 6.10 12.70
N GLU A 83 6.79 7.06 11.86
CA GLU A 83 5.89 8.13 11.42
C GLU A 83 4.69 7.60 10.63
N VAL A 84 4.92 6.68 9.70
CA VAL A 84 3.83 6.03 8.96
C VAL A 84 2.90 5.24 9.89
N ARG A 85 3.45 4.48 10.84
CA ARG A 85 2.68 3.75 11.85
C ARG A 85 1.77 4.70 12.63
N ASN A 86 2.31 5.81 13.10
CA ASN A 86 1.55 6.81 13.85
C ASN A 86 0.40 7.36 13.00
N LYS A 87 0.65 7.72 11.73
CA LYS A 87 -0.39 8.23 10.82
C LYS A 87 -1.48 7.20 10.49
N VAL A 88 -1.13 5.93 10.38
CA VAL A 88 -2.12 4.86 10.16
C VAL A 88 -3.01 4.68 11.39
N ILE A 89 -2.44 4.77 12.60
CA ILE A 89 -3.20 4.70 13.85
C ILE A 89 -4.15 5.89 13.97
N ASP A 90 -3.69 7.10 13.66
CA ASP A 90 -4.52 8.30 13.65
C ASP A 90 -5.69 8.16 12.66
N ALA A 91 -5.43 7.68 11.45
CA ALA A 91 -6.46 7.46 10.43
C ALA A 91 -7.50 6.41 10.85
N TYR A 92 -7.07 5.35 11.53
CA TYR A 92 -7.98 4.36 12.10
C TYR A 92 -8.86 4.96 13.20
N GLN A 93 -8.27 5.74 14.12
CA GLN A 93 -9.02 6.44 15.16
C GLN A 93 -10.04 7.41 14.57
N GLU A 94 -9.68 8.15 13.51
CA GLU A 94 -10.57 9.09 12.84
C GLU A 94 -11.78 8.39 12.19
N ILE A 95 -11.56 7.27 11.48
CA ILE A 95 -12.65 6.47 10.90
C ILE A 95 -13.62 5.98 11.98
N MET A 96 -13.10 5.56 13.14
CA MET A 96 -13.92 5.13 14.27
C MET A 96 -14.72 6.29 14.88
N ARG A 97 -14.17 7.52 14.90
CA ARG A 97 -14.88 8.72 15.38
C ARG A 97 -15.94 9.23 14.41
N MET A 98 -15.79 9.01 13.10
CA MET A 98 -16.82 9.33 12.11
C MET A 98 -18.01 8.36 12.13
N SER A 99 -17.84 7.16 12.71
CA SER A 99 -18.83 6.07 12.66
C SER A 99 -19.73 5.97 13.89
N ILE A 100 -19.66 6.90 14.84
CA ILE A 100 -20.56 7.01 16.01
C ILE A 100 -21.56 8.15 15.86
#